data_AF-A0A3B6AY61-F1
#
_entry.id   AF-A0A3B6AY61-F1
#
_cell.length_a   1.000
_cell.length_b   1.000
_cell.length_c   1.000
_cell.angle_alpha   90.00
_cell.angle_beta   90.00
_cell.angle_gamma   90.00
#
_symmetry.space_group_name_H-M   'P 1'
#
loop_
_entity.id
_entity.type
_entity.pdbx_description
1 polymer ?
#
loop_
_entity_poly.entity_id
_entity_poly.type
_entity_poly.pdbx_seq_one_letter_code
_entity_poly.pdbx_strand_id
1 'polypeptide(L)'
;MDSAGASKPDEEVAAYQSSEAKQARLQSMVAALLDDPILADLLRKPPLADVDTLINLELGTTMRVTVVNLDNTSFDVAVLNTATLKDLKLAIRK
;
A
#
# COMPACT_ATOMS: atom_id res chain seq x y z
N MET A 1 -44.97 8.28 -46.06
CA MET A 1 -43.52 8.46 -46.30
C MET A 1 -42.89 8.49 -44.92
N ASP A 2 -42.53 7.32 -44.43
CA ASP A 2 -41.87 7.11 -43.15
C ASP A 2 -40.35 7.01 -43.39
N SER A 3 -39.57 7.83 -42.69
CA SER A 3 -38.13 7.60 -42.44
C SER A 3 -37.67 8.67 -41.44
N ALA A 4 -37.55 8.33 -40.15
CA ALA A 4 -36.44 7.64 -39.50
C ALA A 4 -35.17 8.51 -39.43
N GLY A 5 -34.80 8.89 -38.20
CA GLY A 5 -33.57 9.61 -37.93
C GLY A 5 -33.45 10.10 -36.48
N ALA A 6 -33.87 9.31 -35.49
CA ALA A 6 -33.57 9.60 -34.09
C ALA A 6 -32.17 9.04 -33.78
N SER A 7 -31.15 9.88 -33.90
CA SER A 7 -29.81 9.61 -33.38
C SER A 7 -29.86 9.62 -31.85
N LYS A 8 -29.79 8.43 -31.24
CA LYS A 8 -29.54 8.26 -29.79
C LYS A 8 -28.04 8.42 -29.53
N PRO A 9 -27.59 9.39 -28.72
CA PRO A 9 -26.22 9.48 -28.23
C PRO A 9 -26.03 8.86 -26.82
N ASP A 10 -27.08 8.35 -26.19
CA ASP A 10 -27.07 8.15 -24.72
C ASP A 10 -26.63 6.75 -24.26
N GLU A 11 -26.36 5.82 -25.17
CA GLU A 11 -26.08 4.41 -24.81
C GLU A 11 -24.59 4.14 -24.54
N GLU A 12 -23.68 4.98 -25.04
CA GLU A 12 -22.23 4.79 -24.88
C GLU A 12 -21.73 5.26 -23.50
N VAL A 13 -22.41 6.21 -22.85
CA VAL A 13 -21.95 6.81 -21.57
C VAL A 13 -22.33 5.95 -20.35
N ALA A 14 -23.33 5.07 -20.47
CA ALA A 14 -23.84 4.25 -19.37
C ALA A 14 -22.94 3.03 -19.05
N ALA A 15 -22.17 2.53 -20.02
CA ALA A 15 -21.24 1.41 -19.81
C ALA A 15 -20.03 1.77 -18.93
N TYR A 16 -19.77 3.06 -18.73
CA TYR A 16 -18.61 3.58 -17.98
C TYR A 16 -18.80 3.57 -16.44
N GLN A 17 -19.96 3.17 -15.93
CA GLN A 17 -20.23 3.19 -14.49
C GLN A 17 -20.29 1.81 -13.82
N SER A 18 -20.01 0.71 -14.53
CA SER A 18 -19.92 -0.60 -13.88
C SER A 18 -18.72 -0.67 -12.92
N SER A 19 -18.88 -1.37 -11.80
CA SER A 19 -17.79 -1.61 -10.83
C SER A 19 -16.59 -2.28 -11.48
N GLU A 20 -16.84 -3.14 -12.46
CA GLU A 20 -15.83 -3.87 -13.24
C GLU A 20 -15.01 -2.94 -14.13
N ALA A 21 -15.64 -1.97 -14.81
CA ALA A 21 -14.93 -0.97 -15.62
C ALA A 21 -14.05 -0.05 -14.75
N LYS A 22 -14.55 0.34 -13.57
CA LYS A 22 -13.75 1.10 -12.58
C LYS A 22 -12.59 0.27 -12.06
N GLN A 23 -12.81 -1.01 -11.75
CA GLN A 23 -11.78 -1.92 -11.29
C GLN A 23 -10.71 -2.12 -12.37
N ALA A 24 -11.09 -2.34 -13.63
CA ALA A 24 -10.15 -2.46 -14.75
C ALA A 24 -9.30 -1.18 -14.93
N ARG A 25 -9.90 0.01 -14.81
CA ARG A 25 -9.18 1.29 -14.86
C ARG A 25 -8.20 1.45 -13.71
N LEU A 26 -8.60 1.08 -12.49
CA LEU A 26 -7.72 1.11 -11.33
C LEU A 26 -6.55 0.13 -11.50
N GLN A 27 -6.80 -1.09 -11.98
CA GLN A 27 -5.75 -2.07 -12.26
C GLN A 27 -4.77 -1.56 -13.32
N SER A 28 -5.28 -0.93 -14.39
CA SER A 28 -4.46 -0.30 -15.43
C SER A 28 -3.60 0.84 -14.87
N MET A 29 -4.17 1.68 -14.01
CA MET A 29 -3.45 2.79 -13.38
C MET A 29 -2.38 2.30 -12.39
N VAL A 30 -2.68 1.25 -11.61
CA VAL A 30 -1.71 0.61 -10.70
C VAL A 30 -0.55 0.01 -11.51
N ALA A 31 -0.84 -0.67 -12.63
CA ALA A 31 0.20 -1.22 -13.50
C ALA A 31 1.13 -0.11 -14.04
N ALA A 32 0.57 0.99 -14.53
CA ALA A 32 1.34 2.13 -15.03
C ALA A 32 2.23 2.77 -13.94
N LEU A 33 1.75 2.84 -12.69
CA LEU A 33 2.53 3.37 -11.57
C LEU A 33 3.66 2.40 -11.14
N LEU A 34 3.44 1.08 -11.22
CA LEU A 34 4.48 0.09 -10.89
C LEU A 34 5.63 0.03 -11.89
N ASP A 35 5.39 0.49 -13.12
CA ASP A 35 6.39 0.58 -14.20
C ASP A 35 7.11 1.94 -14.23
N ASP A 36 6.73 2.91 -13.39
CA ASP A 36 7.35 4.23 -13.33
C ASP A 36 8.78 4.14 -12.75
N PRO A 37 9.83 4.53 -13.50
CA PRO A 37 11.21 4.51 -13.02
C PRO A 37 11.46 5.44 -11.83
N ILE A 38 10.62 6.46 -11.59
CA ILE A 38 10.71 7.32 -10.40
C ILE A 38 10.34 6.54 -9.13
N LEU A 39 9.49 5.52 -9.27
CA LEU A 39 9.04 4.66 -8.17
C LEU A 39 9.86 3.36 -8.08
N ALA A 40 10.94 3.21 -8.86
CA ALA A 40 11.77 1.99 -8.89
C ALA A 40 12.45 1.70 -7.55
N ASP A 41 12.72 2.73 -6.75
CA ASP A 41 13.32 2.59 -5.41
C ASP A 41 12.31 2.11 -4.35
N LEU A 42 11.01 2.08 -4.69
CA LEU A 42 9.97 1.61 -3.80
C LEU A 42 9.79 0.11 -3.91
N LEU A 43 9.66 -0.55 -2.77
CA LEU A 43 9.22 -1.94 -2.70
C LEU A 43 7.85 -2.05 -3.37
N ARG A 44 7.76 -2.75 -4.50
CA ARG A 44 6.51 -2.96 -5.27
C ARG A 44 5.37 -3.57 -4.44
N LYS A 45 5.72 -4.30 -3.38
CA LYS A 45 4.77 -4.90 -2.45
C LYS A 45 5.38 -4.91 -1.05
N PRO A 46 5.29 -3.79 -0.31
CA PRO A 46 5.79 -3.76 1.05
C PRO A 46 4.95 -4.71 1.92
N PRO A 47 5.56 -5.36 2.92
CA PRO A 47 4.80 -6.14 3.90
C PRO A 47 3.79 -5.22 4.60
N LEU A 48 2.54 -5.69 4.76
CA LEU A 48 1.51 -4.91 5.46
C LEU A 48 1.95 -4.51 6.88
N ALA A 49 2.65 -5.41 7.57
CA ALA A 49 3.21 -5.15 8.89
C ALA A 49 4.21 -3.98 8.92
N ASP A 50 4.98 -3.79 7.86
CA ASP A 50 5.97 -2.71 7.79
C ASP A 50 5.25 -1.38 7.52
N VAL A 51 4.20 -1.38 6.69
CA VAL A 51 3.34 -0.22 6.46
C VAL A 51 2.63 0.20 7.75
N ASP A 52 2.03 -0.75 8.46
CA ASP A 52 1.37 -0.49 9.74
C ASP A 52 2.37 0.06 10.77
N THR A 53 3.60 -0.44 10.79
CA THR A 53 4.65 0.06 11.68
C THR A 53 5.05 1.50 11.33
N LEU A 54 5.19 1.83 10.04
CA LEU A 54 5.50 3.19 9.58
C LEU A 54 4.38 4.19 9.91
N ILE A 55 3.12 3.79 9.74
CA ILE A 55 1.97 4.61 10.13
C ILE A 55 2.01 4.88 11.64
N ASN A 56 2.28 3.85 12.44
CA ASN A 56 2.35 4.01 13.89
C ASN A 56 3.56 4.83 14.36
N LEU A 57 4.66 4.86 13.59
CA LEU A 57 5.79 5.78 13.82
C LEU A 57 5.38 7.23 13.58
N GLU A 58 4.71 7.52 12.47
CA GLU A 58 4.22 8.86 12.13
C GLU A 58 3.19 9.37 13.14
N LEU A 59 2.31 8.48 13.62
CA LEU A 59 1.31 8.80 14.64
C LEU A 59 1.88 8.87 16.07
N GLY A 60 3.17 8.58 16.27
CA GLY A 60 3.83 8.62 17.58
C GLY A 60 3.44 7.48 18.53
N THR A 61 2.82 6.41 18.02
CA THR A 61 2.41 5.23 18.80
C THR A 61 3.45 4.11 18.79
N THR A 62 4.51 4.24 17.98
CA THR A 62 5.67 3.33 17.92
C THR A 62 6.95 4.05 18.36
N MET A 63 7.83 3.33 19.05
CA MET A 63 9.16 3.78 19.44
C MET A 63 10.25 2.96 18.74
N ARG A 64 11.41 3.59 18.51
CA ARG A 64 12.61 2.92 18.02
C ARG A 64 13.48 2.51 19.21
N VAL A 65 13.83 1.23 19.27
CA VAL A 65 14.73 0.67 20.29
C VAL A 65 15.96 0.12 19.60
N THR A 66 17.14 0.56 20.04
CA THR A 66 18.41 0.01 19.56
C THR A 66 18.79 -1.19 20.43
N VAL A 67 18.94 -2.36 19.81
CA VAL A 67 19.36 -3.60 20.46
C VAL A 67 20.85 -3.79 20.21
N VAL A 68 21.61 -4.04 21.28
CA VAL A 68 23.06 -4.30 21.21
C VAL A 68 23.30 -5.78 21.44
N ASN A 69 23.98 -6.42 20.50
CA ASN A 69 24.37 -7.82 20.54
C ASN A 69 25.67 -8.01 21.33
N LEU A 70 25.99 -9.26 21.70
CA LEU A 70 27.20 -9.61 22.46
C LEU A 70 28.50 -9.37 21.66
N ASP A 71 28.43 -9.34 20.34
CA ASP A 71 29.53 -9.02 19.44
C ASP A 71 29.75 -7.49 19.27
N ASN A 72 29.04 -6.68 20.06
CA ASN A 72 28.99 -5.21 19.99
C ASN A 72 28.37 -4.65 18.69
N THR A 73 27.72 -5.48 17.88
CA THR A 73 26.86 -4.96 16.80
C THR A 73 25.55 -4.44 17.36
N SER A 74 24.92 -3.52 16.65
CA SER A 74 23.63 -2.96 17.04
C SER A 74 22.70 -2.81 15.85
N PHE A 75 21.41 -2.99 16.08
CA PHE A 75 20.38 -2.77 15.09
C PHE A 75 19.14 -2.15 15.73
N ASP A 76 18.38 -1.43 14.92
CA ASP A 76 17.18 -0.74 15.37
C ASP A 76 15.93 -1.58 15.13
N VAL A 77 15.04 -1.59 16.11
CA VAL A 77 13.74 -2.28 16.05
C VAL A 77 12.65 -1.28 16.39
N ALA A 78 11.64 -1.21 15.53
CA ALA A 78 10.42 -0.45 15.80
C ALA A 78 9.43 -1.32 16.60
N VAL A 79 8.95 -0.80 17.74
CA VAL A 79 7.98 -1.49 18.61
C VAL A 79 6.91 -0.53 19.08
N LEU A 80 5.67 -1.01 19.25
CA LEU A 80 4.60 -0.19 19.81
C LEU A 80 4.96 0.30 21.22
N ASN A 81 4.46 1.46 21.62
CA ASN A 81 4.63 2.01 22.97
C ASN A 81 4.07 1.11 24.08
N THR A 82 3.13 0.23 23.74
CA THR A 82 2.52 -0.77 24.63
C THR A 82 3.16 -2.16 24.51
N ALA A 83 4.19 -2.32 23.67
CA ALA A 83 4.82 -3.60 23.42
C ALA A 83 5.48 -4.18 24.68
N THR A 84 5.35 -5.50 24.85
CA THR A 84 6.00 -6.23 25.94
C THR A 84 7.37 -6.76 25.51
N LEU A 85 8.18 -7.25 26.47
CA LEU A 85 9.45 -7.92 26.17
C LEU A 85 9.28 -9.18 25.31
N LYS A 86 8.10 -9.82 25.33
CA LYS A 86 7.80 -10.96 24.45
C LYS A 86 7.68 -10.52 23.00
N ASP A 87 7.04 -9.38 22.77
CA ASP A 87 6.84 -8.80 21.44
C ASP A 87 8.18 -8.33 20.86
N LEU A 88 9.01 -7.66 21.68
CA LEU A 88 10.38 -7.32 21.30
C LEU A 88 11.20 -8.56 20.96
N LYS A 89 11.11 -9.62 21.78
CA LYS A 89 11.78 -10.91 21.53
C LYS A 89 11.34 -11.56 20.22
N LEU A 90 10.08 -11.38 19.82
CA LEU A 90 9.57 -11.90 18.55
C LEU A 90 10.08 -11.06 17.37
N ALA A 91 10.10 -9.72 17.52
CA ALA A 91 10.57 -8.80 16.49
C ALA A 91 12.06 -8.99 16.15
N ILE A 92 12.93 -9.26 17.14
CA ILE A 92 14.36 -9.53 16.94
C ILE A 92 14.68 -10.92 16.38
N ARG A 93 13.71 -11.84 16.29
CA ARG A 93 13.92 -13.21 15.79
C ARG A 93 13.66 -13.37 14.29
N LYS A 94 13.23 -12.31 13.62
CA LYS A 94 13.00 -12.30 12.17
C LYS A 94 14.31 -12.47 11.40
#